data_AF-A0A356L5U7-F1
#
_entry.id   AF-A0A356L5U7-F1
#
_cell.length_a   1.000
_cell.length_b   1.000
_cell.length_c   1.000
_cell.angle_alpha   90.00
_cell.angle_beta   90.00
_cell.angle_gamma   90.00
#
_symmetry.space_group_name_H-M   'P 1'
#
loop_
_entity.id
_entity.type
_entity.pdbx_description
1 polymer ?
#
loop_
_entity_poly.entity_id
_entity_poly.type
_entity_poly.pdbx_seq_one_letter_code
_entity_poly.pdbx_strand_id
1 'polypeptide(L)' 'MENKILVETSARHVHVTDADLEILFGPGAKLTPKKPLSQPGQYAAEERVTVVGPKKSIENVSILGPTRKQTQIEVS' A
#
# COMPACT_ATOMS: atom_id res chain seq x y z
N MET A 1 4.43 18.00 29.65
CA MET A 1 4.47 16.83 28.75
C MET A 1 3.82 17.17 27.39
N GLU A 2 4.02 18.39 26.87
CA GLU A 2 3.18 18.93 25.78
C GLU A 2 3.64 18.55 24.36
N ASN A 3 4.76 17.86 24.20
CA ASN A 3 5.35 17.56 22.89
C ASN A 3 5.55 16.06 22.65
N LYS A 4 4.49 15.25 22.79
CA LYS A 4 4.53 13.84 22.35
C LYS A 4 3.82 13.72 21.00
N ILE A 5 4.52 13.15 20.03
CA ILE A 5 3.99 12.86 18.69
C ILE A 5 3.96 11.34 18.51
N LEU A 6 2.89 10.84 17.90
CA LEU A 6 2.81 9.43 17.51
C LEU A 6 3.82 9.15 16.38
N VAL A 7 4.68 8.17 16.60
CA VAL A 7 5.64 7.70 15.59
C VAL A 7 5.22 6.31 15.16
N GLU A 8 5.13 6.10 13.86
CA GLU A 8 4.91 4.79 13.25
C GLU A 8 6.05 4.47 12.28
N THR A 9 6.36 3.17 12.18
CA THR A 9 7.33 2.67 11.21
C THR A 9 6.61 2.25 9.94
N SER A 10 7.08 2.76 8.80
CA SER A 10 6.57 2.35 7.49
C SER A 10 7.47 1.27 6.91
N ALA A 11 6.95 0.05 6.83
CA ALA A 11 7.58 -0.98 6.01
C ALA A 11 7.36 -0.68 4.52
N ARG A 12 8.12 -1.34 3.65
CA ARG A 12 7.92 -1.24 2.20
C ARG A 12 6.45 -1.52 1.83
N HIS A 13 5.88 -0.70 0.96
CA HIS A 13 4.49 -0.80 0.55
C HIS A 13 4.25 -0.09 -0.78
N VAL A 14 3.05 -0.26 -1.33
CA VAL A 14 2.62 0.45 -2.54
C VAL A 14 1.28 1.13 -2.32
N HIS A 15 1.09 2.26 -2.98
CA HIS A 15 -0.22 2.84 -3.26
C HIS A 15 -0.50 2.65 -4.75
N VAL A 16 -1.73 2.31 -5.10
CA VAL A 16 -2.12 2.04 -6.50
C VAL A 16 -3.26 2.92 -6.96
N THR A 17 -3.33 3.15 -8.27
CA THR A 17 -4.53 3.70 -8.91
C THR A 17 -5.61 2.64 -9.08
N ASP A 18 -6.85 3.05 -9.35
CA ASP A 18 -7.91 2.09 -9.71
C ASP A 18 -7.55 1.31 -10.98
N ALA A 19 -6.94 1.97 -11.97
CA ALA A 19 -6.52 1.32 -13.22
C ALA A 19 -5.45 0.25 -12.98
N ASP A 20 -4.43 0.55 -12.17
CA ASP A 20 -3.37 -0.42 -11.87
C ASP A 20 -3.88 -1.55 -10.98
N LEU A 21 -4.82 -1.26 -10.06
CA LEU A 21 -5.48 -2.27 -9.26
C LEU A 21 -6.23 -3.26 -10.16
N GLU A 22 -6.97 -2.77 -11.15
CA GLU A 22 -7.69 -3.62 -12.10
C GLU A 22 -6.76 -4.42 -13.01
N ILE A 23 -5.63 -3.86 -13.44
CA ILE A 23 -4.61 -4.60 -14.21
C ILE A 23 -4.04 -5.75 -13.38
N LEU A 24 -3.77 -5.52 -12.10
CA LEU A 24 -3.11 -6.49 -11.23
C LEU A 24 -4.07 -7.57 -10.69
N PHE A 25 -5.31 -7.20 -10.38
CA PHE A 25 -6.27 -8.06 -9.66
C PHE A 25 -7.56 -8.35 -10.45
N GLY A 26 -7.70 -7.81 -11.65
CA GLY A 26 -8.82 -8.04 -12.56
C GLY A 26 -9.82 -6.88 -12.64
N PRO A 27 -10.64 -6.81 -13.72
CA PRO A 27 -11.59 -5.72 -13.93
C PRO A 27 -12.55 -5.55 -12.75
N GLY A 28 -12.77 -4.29 -12.33
CA GLY A 28 -13.63 -3.95 -11.20
C GLY A 28 -13.09 -4.31 -9.81
N ALA A 29 -11.82 -4.72 -9.68
CA ALA A 29 -11.20 -5.02 -8.40
C ALA A 29 -11.29 -3.84 -7.42
N LYS A 30 -11.43 -4.17 -6.13
CA LYS A 30 -11.44 -3.23 -5.00
C LYS A 30 -10.52 -3.74 -3.92
N LEU A 31 -9.84 -2.82 -3.24
CA LEU A 31 -9.01 -3.18 -2.09
C LEU A 31 -9.88 -3.66 -0.94
N THR A 32 -9.44 -4.74 -0.28
CA THR A 32 -10.12 -5.31 0.88
C THR A 32 -9.43 -4.79 2.15
N PRO A 33 -10.08 -3.95 2.99
CA PRO A 33 -9.44 -3.42 4.19
C PRO A 33 -9.12 -4.53 5.19
N LYS A 34 -7.84 -4.66 5.55
CA LYS A 34 -7.35 -5.62 6.54
C LYS A 34 -7.17 -4.99 7.92
N LYS A 35 -6.47 -3.86 7.97
CA LYS A 35 -6.11 -3.19 9.24
C LYS A 35 -6.04 -1.67 9.05
N PRO A 36 -6.70 -0.87 9.90
CA PRO A 36 -6.56 0.59 9.87
C PRO A 36 -5.14 1.02 10.28
N LEU A 37 -4.67 2.12 9.69
CA LEU A 37 -3.42 2.80 10.08
C LEU A 37 -3.73 3.98 11.01
N SER A 38 -2.70 4.61 11.58
CA SER A 38 -2.93 5.77 12.45
C SER A 38 -3.49 6.99 11.72
N GLN A 39 -3.21 7.13 10.42
CA GLN A 39 -3.79 8.19 9.61
C GLN A 39 -5.27 7.87 9.32
N PRO A 40 -6.21 8.78 9.66
CA PRO A 40 -7.64 8.55 9.44
C PRO A 40 -7.96 8.17 7.99
N GLY A 41 -8.73 7.09 7.83
CA GLY A 41 -9.16 6.58 6.53
C GLY A 41 -8.10 5.79 5.76
N GLN A 42 -6.86 5.69 6.23
CA GLN A 42 -5.83 4.85 5.63
C GLN A 42 -5.87 3.44 6.23
N TYR A 43 -5.57 2.42 5.42
CA TYR A 43 -5.55 1.03 5.85
C TYR A 43 -4.52 0.22 5.06
N ALA A 44 -3.99 -0.84 5.68
CA ALA A 44 -3.37 -1.92 4.94
C ALA A 44 -4.47 -2.80 4.34
N ALA A 45 -4.32 -3.18 3.08
CA ALA A 45 -5.23 -4.07 2.38
C ALA A 45 -4.81 -5.55 2.52
N GLU A 46 -5.72 -6.48 2.20
CA GLU A 46 -5.37 -7.90 2.06
C GLU A 46 -4.50 -8.14 0.82
N GLU A 47 -4.69 -7.33 -0.23
CA GLU A 47 -3.95 -7.43 -1.47
C GLU A 47 -2.47 -7.09 -1.28
N ARG A 48 -1.63 -7.90 -1.94
CA ARG A 48 -0.17 -7.77 -1.93
C ARG A 48 0.38 -7.96 -3.33
N VAL A 49 1.50 -7.31 -3.59
CA VAL A 49 2.21 -7.40 -4.87
C VAL A 49 3.65 -7.85 -4.67
N THR A 50 4.25 -8.32 -5.76
CA THR A 50 5.69 -8.50 -5.85
C THR A 50 6.26 -7.36 -6.69
N VAL A 51 7.19 -6.59 -6.12
CA VAL A 51 7.91 -5.54 -6.86
C VAL A 51 9.15 -6.19 -7.51
N VAL A 52 9.13 -6.33 -8.83
CA VAL A 52 10.20 -6.96 -9.60
C VAL A 52 11.14 -5.90 -10.16
N GLY A 53 12.41 -5.93 -9.75
CA GLY A 53 13.47 -5.08 -10.31
C GLY A 53 14.50 -5.90 -11.09
N PRO A 54 15.46 -5.25 -11.78
CA PRO A 54 16.44 -5.93 -12.62
C PRO A 54 17.39 -6.86 -11.85
N LYS A 55 17.60 -6.62 -10.55
CA LYS A 55 18.51 -7.42 -9.71
C LYS A 55 17.78 -8.45 -8.86
N LYS A 56 16.63 -8.08 -8.30
CA LYS A 56 15.86 -8.92 -7.38
C LYS A 56 14.40 -8.51 -7.36
N SER A 57 13.57 -9.43 -6.90
CA SER A 57 12.18 -9.20 -6.58
C SER A 57 12.00 -8.97 -5.08
N ILE A 58 10.97 -8.21 -4.74
CA ILE A 58 10.54 -8.00 -3.37
C ILE A 58 9.10 -8.52 -3.26
N GLU A 59 8.95 -9.68 -2.65
CA GLU A 59 7.66 -10.35 -2.50
C GLU A 59 6.84 -9.77 -1.34
N ASN A 60 5.53 -10.03 -1.37
CA ASN A 60 4.60 -9.77 -0.27
C ASN A 60 4.53 -8.30 0.18
N VAL A 61 4.71 -7.36 -0.75
CA VAL A 61 4.62 -5.92 -0.50
C VAL A 61 3.15 -5.53 -0.35
N SER A 62 2.79 -4.95 0.80
CA SER A 62 1.42 -4.56 1.12
C SER A 62 0.94 -3.40 0.24
N ILE A 63 -0.33 -3.46 -0.18
CA ILE A 63 -1.01 -2.28 -0.73
C ILE A 63 -1.63 -1.49 0.43
N LEU A 64 -1.42 -0.17 0.45
CA LEU A 64 -2.09 0.73 1.38
C LEU A 64 -3.21 1.48 0.67
N GLY A 65 -4.43 1.32 1.18
CA GLY A 65 -5.63 1.94 0.66
C GLY A 65 -6.00 3.24 1.38
N PRO A 66 -6.92 4.03 0.80
CA PRO A 66 -7.62 3.79 -0.47
C PRO A 66 -6.73 3.99 -1.71
N THR A 67 -7.26 3.67 -2.90
CA THR A 67 -6.59 3.95 -4.16
C THR A 67 -6.30 5.45 -4.30
N ARG A 68 -5.23 5.78 -5.04
CA ARG A 68 -4.74 7.15 -5.25
C ARG A 68 -4.81 7.53 -6.73
N LYS A 69 -4.57 8.80 -7.03
CA LYS A 69 -4.49 9.31 -8.42
C LYS A 69 -3.25 8.84 -9.16
N GLN A 70 -2.20 8.44 -8.43
CA GLN A 70 -0.95 7.93 -8.99
C GLN A 70 -0.44 6.77 -8.15
N THR A 71 0.14 5.79 -8.83
CA THR A 71 0.81 4.66 -8.18
C THR A 71 2.15 5.11 -7.63
N GLN A 72 2.44 4.71 -6.40
CA GLN A 72 3.66 5.07 -5.66
C GLN A 72 4.19 3.84 -4.94
N ILE A 73 5.51 3.62 -5.03
CA ILE A 73 6.20 2.52 -4.37
C ILE A 73 7.18 3.11 -3.36
N GLU A 74 7.06 2.71 -2.10
CA GLU A 74 7.95 3.13 -1.01
C GLU A 74 8.81 1.94 -0.57
N VAL A 75 10.13 2.07 -0.69
CA VAL A 75 11.13 1.03 -0.38
C VAL A 75 12.31 1.62 0.40
N SER A 76 13.03 0.77 1.13
CA SER A 76 14.22 1.10 1.94
C SER A 76 15.52 1.10 1.15
#